data_AF-A0A0S8GVQ7-F1
#
_entry.id   AF-A0A0S8GVQ7-F1
#
_cell.length_a   1.000
_cell.length_b   1.000
_cell.length_c   1.000
_cell.angle_alpha   90.00
_cell.angle_beta   90.00
_cell.angle_gamma   90.00
#
_symmetry.space_group_name_H-M   'P 1'
#
loop_
_entity.id
_entity.type
_entity.pdbx_description
1 polymer ?
#
loop_
_entity_poly.entity_id
_entity_poly.type
_entity_poly.pdbx_seq_one_letter_code
_entity_poly.pdbx_strand_id
1 'polypeptide(L)' 'REGQARELNNIGSVHKAKGDLNRALKYYNKSLTIYEEMGMPKQIGIVKGNIERISRQMKK' A
#
# COMPACT_ATOMS: atom_id res chain seq x y z
N ARG A 1 -2.58 12.78 -9.79
CA ARG A 1 -1.66 11.77 -9.19
C ARG A 1 -2.21 11.23 -7.87
N GLU A 2 -2.82 12.05 -7.00
CA GLU A 2 -3.44 11.57 -5.75
C GLU A 2 -4.49 10.46 -5.96
N GLY A 3 -5.43 10.64 -6.89
CA GLY A 3 -6.45 9.63 -7.20
C GLY A 3 -5.85 8.27 -7.60
N GLN A 4 -4.83 8.29 -8.45
CA GLN A 4 -4.09 7.09 -8.85
C GLN A 4 -3.42 6.39 -7.65
N ALA A 5 -2.80 7.15 -6.74
CA ALA A 5 -2.21 6.59 -5.53
C ALA A 5 -3.28 5.94 -4.64
N ARG A 6 -4.43 6.60 -4.46
CA ARG A 6 -5.56 6.06 -3.70
C ARG A 6 -6.11 4.77 -4.31
N GLU A 7 -6.26 4.72 -5.63
CA GLU A 7 -6.68 3.52 -6.35
C GLU A 7 -5.69 2.36 -6.16
N LEU A 8 -4.39 2.63 -6.29
CA LEU A 8 -3.35 1.62 -6.05
C LEU A 8 -3.39 1.08 -4.61
N ASN A 9 -3.58 1.95 -3.62
CA ASN A 9 -3.76 1.52 -2.22
C ASN A 9 -5.02 0.65 -2.04
N ASN A 10 -6.12 1.00 -2.71
CA ASN A 10 -7.34 0.19 -2.66
C ASN A 10 -7.14 -1.19 -3.31
N ILE A 11 -6.46 -1.25 -4.46
CA ILE A 11 -6.11 -2.52 -5.12
C ILE A 11 -5.23 -3.38 -4.20
N GLY A 12 -4.25 -2.78 -3.53
CA GLY A 12 -3.45 -3.45 -2.51
C GLY A 12 -4.31 -4.05 -1.38
N SER A 13 -5.34 -3.31 -0.95
CA SER A 13 -6.30 -3.77 0.07
C SER A 13 -7.12 -4.97 -0.40
N VAL A 14 -7.58 -4.97 -1.65
CA VAL A 14 -8.31 -6.10 -2.25
C VAL A 14 -7.44 -7.36 -2.33
N HIS A 15 -6.20 -7.23 -2.81
CA HIS A 15 -5.28 -8.38 -2.86
C HIS A 15 -4.96 -8.93 -1.46
N LYS A 16 -4.80 -8.03 -0.48
CA LYS A 16 -4.60 -8.42 0.90
C LYS A 16 -5.78 -9.23 1.45
N ALA A 17 -7.00 -8.81 1.14
CA ALA A 17 -8.22 -9.53 1.55
C ALA A 17 -8.31 -10.92 0.89
N LYS A 18 -7.77 -11.08 -0.31
CA LYS A 18 -7.66 -12.36 -1.02
C LYS A 18 -6.50 -13.26 -0.53
N GLY A 19 -5.69 -12.79 0.43
CA GLY A 19 -4.49 -13.50 0.90
C GLY A 19 -3.30 -13.42 -0.05
N ASP A 20 -3.41 -12.70 -1.17
CA ASP A 20 -2.32 -12.48 -2.12
C ASP A 20 -1.42 -11.33 -1.63
N LEU A 21 -0.62 -11.65 -0.62
CA LEU A 21 0.22 -10.69 0.10
C LEU A 21 1.31 -10.08 -0.80
N ASN A 22 1.85 -10.86 -1.73
CA ASN A 22 2.86 -10.40 -2.69
C ASN A 22 2.31 -9.30 -3.62
N ARG A 23 1.13 -9.54 -4.23
CA ARG A 23 0.51 -8.50 -5.06
C ARG A 23 0.09 -7.29 -4.23
N ALA A 24 -0.43 -7.50 -3.02
CA ALA A 24 -0.81 -6.42 -2.14
C ALA A 24 0.38 -5.49 -1.80
N LEU A 25 1.54 -6.05 -1.44
CA LEU A 25 2.79 -5.30 -1.25
C LEU A 25 3.19 -4.51 -2.49
N LYS A 26 3.12 -5.12 -3.68
CA LYS A 26 3.46 -4.45 -4.94
C LYS A 26 2.61 -3.20 -5.17
N TYR A 27 1.30 -3.27 -4.94
CA TYR A 27 0.40 -2.14 -5.15
C TYR A 27 0.54 -1.07 -4.07
N TYR A 28 0.73 -1.45 -2.81
CA TYR A 28 1.01 -0.47 -1.75
C TYR A 28 2.33 0.28 -1.99
N ASN A 29 3.40 -0.39 -2.41
CA ASN A 29 4.66 0.28 -2.73
C ASN A 29 4.50 1.30 -3.87
N LYS A 30 3.75 0.97 -4.92
CA LYS A 30 3.44 1.94 -5.99
C LYS A 30 2.66 3.14 -5.48
N SER A 31 1.67 2.92 -4.61
CA SER A 31 0.94 4.01 -3.96
C SER A 31 1.86 4.88 -3.09
N LEU A 32 2.78 4.24 -2.36
CA LEU A 32 3.71 4.93 -1.48
C LEU A 32 4.62 5.88 -2.27
N THR A 33 5.22 5.40 -3.36
CA THR A 33 6.09 6.23 -4.22
C THR A 33 5.37 7.49 -4.70
N ILE A 34 4.11 7.38 -5.16
CA ILE A 34 3.37 8.55 -5.62
C ILE A 34 3.08 9.53 -4.47
N TYR A 35 2.71 9.03 -3.28
CA TYR A 35 2.47 9.90 -2.13
C TYR A 35 3.76 10.56 -1.60
N GLU A 36 4.92 9.90 -1.73
CA GLU A 36 6.24 10.46 -1.42
C GLU A 36 6.61 11.58 -2.41
N GLU A 37 6.44 11.34 -3.72
CA GLU A 37 6.64 12.36 -4.76
C GLU A 37 5.74 13.60 -4.56
N MET A 38 4.52 13.39 -4.03
CA MET A 38 3.56 14.45 -3.78
C MET A 38 3.73 15.12 -2.40
N GLY A 39 4.63 14.63 -1.54
CA GLY A 39 4.81 15.17 -0.19
C GLY A 39 3.57 15.04 0.69
N MET A 40 2.89 13.88 0.67
CA MET A 40 1.63 13.65 1.40
C MET A 40 1.83 12.80 2.67
N PRO A 41 2.29 13.38 3.79
CA PRO A 41 2.73 12.62 4.97
C PRO A 41 1.63 11.77 5.61
N LYS A 42 0.38 12.25 5.61
CA LYS A 42 -0.77 11.50 6.15
C LYS A 42 -1.00 10.21 5.37
N GLN A 43 -0.99 10.29 4.05
CA GLN A 43 -1.19 9.14 3.16
C GLN A 43 0.01 8.18 3.21
N ILE A 44 1.23 8.70 3.27
CA ILE A 44 2.45 7.91 3.47
C ILE A 44 2.32 7.04 4.73
N GLY A 45 1.90 7.61 5.86
CA GLY A 45 1.72 6.87 7.11
C GLY A 45 0.69 5.73 6.99
N ILE A 46 -0.44 5.99 6.33
CA ILE A 46 -1.48 4.98 6.08
C ILE A 46 -0.91 3.81 5.26
N VAL A 47 -0.21 4.10 4.15
CA VAL A 47 0.32 3.06 3.26
C VAL A 47 1.44 2.28 3.93
N LYS A 48 2.32 2.93 4.70
CA LYS A 48 3.37 2.24 5.48
C LYS A 48 2.77 1.29 6.52
N GLY A 49 1.74 1.70 7.25
CA GLY A 49 1.05 0.81 8.20
C GLY A 49 0.41 -0.42 7.51
N ASN A 50 -0.09 -0.25 6.29
CA ASN A 50 -0.59 -1.37 5.48
C ASN A 50 0.53 -2.34 5.07
N ILE A 51 1.68 -1.82 4.61
CA ILE A 51 2.86 -2.61 4.24
C ILE A 51 3.39 -3.38 5.45
N GLU A 52 3.58 -2.72 6.59
CA GLU A 52 4.05 -3.35 7.83
C GLU A 52 3.15 -4.49 8.29
N ARG A 53 1.82 -4.33 8.16
CA ARG A 53 0.87 -5.38 8.52
C ARG A 53 1.00 -6.59 7.58
N ILE A 54 1.25 -6.39 6.28
CA ILE A 54 1.52 -7.49 5.37
C ILE A 54 2.85 -8.16 5.70
N SER A 55 3.92 -7.38 5.87
CA SER A 55 5.24 -7.92 6.17
C SER A 55 5.24 -8.76 7.45
N ARG A 56 4.44 -8.38 8.46
CA ARG A 56 4.22 -9.21 9.66
C ARG A 56 3.44 -10.49 9.37
N GLN A 57 2.43 -10.44 8.50
CA GLN A 57 1.64 -11.61 8.12
C GLN A 57 2.44 -12.63 7.30
N MET A 58 3.38 -12.17 6.47
CA MET A 58 4.25 -13.04 5.66
C MET A 58 5.39 -13.70 6.45
N LYS A 59 5.73 -13.18 7.63
CA LYS A 59 6.77 -13.74 8.51
C LYS A 59 6.24 -14.79 9.49
N LYS A 60 4.93 -14.99 9.54
CA LYS A 60 4.26 -16.05 10.30
C LYS A 60 4.10 -17.28 9.42
#